data_AF-A0A1I3U682-F1
#
_entry.id   AF-A0A1I3U682-F1
#
_cell.length_a   1.000
_cell.length_b   1.000
_cell.length_c   1.000
_cell.angle_alpha   90.00
_cell.angle_beta   90.00
_cell.angle_gamma   90.00
#
_symmetry.space_group_name_H-M   'P 1'
#
loop_
_entity.id
_entity.type
_entity.pdbx_description
1 polymer ?
#
loop_
_entity_poly.entity_id
_entity_poly.type
_entity_poly.pdbx_seq_one_letter_code
_entity_poly.pdbx_strand_id
1 'polypeptide(L)'
;MTHCDRCKGEYKDMLTTEVVSFEGGILNVVDVPFRKCECDTIIALGDGVIVDGYKGLLEKNGIIGAITVSFDKLKERFGPMDFIRPHLQS
;
A
#
# COMPACT_ATOMS: atom_id res chain seq x y z
N MET A 1 -5.36 22.03 -6.51
CA MET A 1 -4.01 21.54 -6.22
C MET A 1 -3.76 21.65 -4.73
N THR A 2 -3.40 20.55 -4.07
CA THR A 2 -3.16 20.53 -2.62
C THR A 2 -1.71 20.90 -2.37
N HIS A 3 -1.47 21.87 -1.47
CA HIS A 3 -0.13 22.32 -1.11
C HIS A 3 0.33 21.64 0.18
N CYS A 4 1.63 21.41 0.30
CA CYS A 4 2.24 20.92 1.53
C CYS A 4 2.35 22.04 2.55
N ASP A 5 1.81 21.84 3.76
CA ASP A 5 1.85 22.86 4.81
C ASP A 5 3.27 23.19 5.28
N ARG A 6 4.21 22.24 5.16
CA ARG A 6 5.60 22.36 5.63
C ARG A 6 6.48 23.14 4.66
N CYS A 7 6.64 22.66 3.43
CA CYS A 7 7.52 23.29 2.43
C CYS A 7 6.79 24.22 1.45
N LYS A 8 5.46 24.35 1.55
CA LYS A 8 4.61 25.12 0.61
C LYS A 8 4.69 24.67 -0.85
N GLY A 9 5.44 23.61 -1.15
CA GLY A 9 5.47 22.98 -2.46
C GLY A 9 4.15 22.27 -2.77
N GLU A 10 3.86 22.13 -4.07
CA GLU A 10 2.69 21.41 -4.56
C GLU A 10 2.87 19.89 -4.42
N TYR A 11 1.82 19.20 -3.98
CA TYR A 11 1.77 17.75 -4.12
C TYR A 11 1.54 17.37 -5.57
N LYS A 12 2.38 16.46 -6.08
CA LYS A 12 2.24 15.83 -7.38
C LYS A 12 1.82 14.38 -7.18
N ASP A 13 0.76 13.97 -7.87
CA ASP A 13 0.37 12.57 -7.93
C ASP A 13 1.39 11.81 -8.79
N MET A 14 1.86 10.67 -8.27
CA MET A 14 2.88 9.81 -8.88
C MET A 14 2.55 8.35 -8.60
N LEU A 15 3.24 7.45 -9.29
CA LEU A 15 3.17 6.00 -9.07
C LEU A 15 4.53 5.50 -8.57
N THR A 16 4.51 4.63 -7.56
CA THR A 16 5.71 4.00 -6.99
C THR A 16 5.58 2.48 -6.94
N THR A 17 6.68 1.82 -6.64
CA THR A 17 6.69 0.42 -6.21
C THR A 17 6.91 0.37 -4.71
N GLU A 18 5.94 -0.18 -3.98
CA GLU A 18 6.09 -0.49 -2.56
C GLU A 18 6.68 -1.88 -2.40
N VAL A 19 7.79 -1.97 -1.67
CA VAL A 19 8.49 -3.23 -1.42
C VAL A 19 8.39 -3.53 0.07
N VAL A 20 7.65 -4.58 0.41
CA VAL A 20 7.45 -5.00 1.80
C VAL A 20 7.90 -6.44 2.01
N SER A 21 8.65 -6.67 3.08
CA SER A 21 9.05 -8.01 3.50
C SER A 21 7.95 -8.66 4.33
N PHE A 22 7.79 -9.97 4.18
CA PHE A 22 6.83 -10.78 4.93
C PHE A 22 7.42 -12.14 5.29
N GLU A 23 6.83 -12.85 6.24
CA GLU A 23 7.30 -14.18 6.62
C GLU A 23 7.23 -15.13 5.40
N GLY A 24 8.38 -15.54 4.89
CA GLY A 24 8.49 -16.38 3.69
C GLY A 24 8.97 -15.65 2.44
N GLY A 25 9.04 -14.31 2.41
CA GLY A 25 9.54 -13.63 1.22
C GLY A 25 9.37 -12.11 1.13
N ILE A 26 9.23 -11.63 -0.11
CA ILE A 26 9.13 -10.21 -0.44
C ILE A 26 7.91 -10.00 -1.34
N LEU A 27 7.10 -8.99 -1.02
CA LEU A 27 6.00 -8.53 -1.84
C LEU A 27 6.39 -7.19 -2.48
N ASN A 28 6.37 -7.16 -3.81
CA ASN A 28 6.53 -5.95 -4.61
C ASN A 28 5.14 -5.55 -5.15
N VAL A 29 4.60 -4.44 -4.67
CA VAL A 29 3.36 -3.86 -5.19
C VAL A 29 3.71 -2.71 -6.11
N VAL A 30 3.48 -2.89 -7.41
CA VAL A 30 3.77 -1.87 -8.42
C VAL A 30 2.56 -0.97 -8.63
N ASP A 31 2.81 0.23 -9.18
CA ASP A 31 1.79 1.22 -9.53
C ASP A 31 0.97 1.72 -8.32
N VAL A 32 1.61 1.81 -7.15
CA VAL A 32 0.96 2.37 -5.95
C VAL A 32 0.87 3.89 -6.09
N PRO A 33 -0.34 4.47 -6.04
CA PRO A 33 -0.52 5.90 -6.11
C PRO A 33 -0.03 6.56 -4.83
N PHE A 34 0.80 7.58 -4.99
CA PHE A 34 1.29 8.38 -3.89
C PHE A 34 1.40 9.85 -4.30
N ARG A 35 1.43 10.72 -3.31
CA ARG A 35 1.63 12.16 -3.49
C ARG A 35 2.98 12.56 -2.95
N LYS A 36 3.75 13.29 -3.75
CA LYS A 36 5.06 13.78 -3.35
C LYS A 36 5.14 15.29 -3.45
N CYS A 37 5.73 15.91 -2.43
CA CYS A 37 6.26 17.26 -2.49
C CYS A 37 7.76 17.22 -2.16
N GLU A 38 8.42 18.37 -2.07
CA GLU A 38 9.87 18.44 -1.80
C GLU A 38 10.27 17.87 -0.42
N CYS A 39 9.36 17.92 0.55
CA CYS A 39 9.66 17.60 1.94
C CYS A 39 8.83 16.44 2.51
N ASP A 40 7.92 15.85 1.73
CA ASP A 40 6.98 14.83 2.21
C ASP A 40 6.53 13.87 1.10
N THR A 41 6.12 12.68 1.50
CA THR A 41 5.61 11.62 0.64
C THR A 41 4.42 10.97 1.35
N ILE A 42 3.25 11.01 0.71
CA ILE A 42 1.99 10.58 1.30
C ILE A 42 1.37 9.48 0.44
N ILE A 43 1.07 8.36 1.07
CA ILE A 43 0.21 7.31 0.53
C ILE A 43 -1.14 7.42 1.23
N ALA A 44 -2.24 7.18 0.51
CA ALA A 44 -3.55 7.17 1.14
C ALA A 44 -3.62 6.01 2.16
N LEU A 45 -4.13 6.27 3.35
CA LEU A 45 -4.22 5.27 4.41
C LEU A 45 -4.89 3.98 3.93
N GLY A 46 -5.99 4.09 3.17
CA GLY A 46 -6.69 2.94 2.62
C GLY A 46 -5.84 2.11 1.66
N ASP A 47 -4.97 2.76 0.88
CA ASP A 47 -4.09 2.08 -0.05
C ASP A 47 -2.98 1.31 0.70
N GLY A 48 -2.41 1.94 1.73
CA GLY A 48 -1.46 1.26 2.63
C GLY A 48 -2.07 0.05 3.34
N VAL A 49 -3.32 0.17 3.81
CA VAL A 49 -4.06 -0.96 4.44
C VAL A 49 -4.24 -2.13 3.47
N ILE A 50 -4.46 -1.88 2.19
CA ILE A 50 -4.60 -2.95 1.19
C ILE A 50 -3.26 -3.68 0.99
N VAL A 51 -2.15 -2.95 0.91
CA VAL A 51 -0.80 -3.53 0.76
C VAL A 51 -0.45 -4.39 1.98
N ASP A 52 -0.60 -3.85 3.18
CA ASP A 52 -0.31 -4.56 4.44
C ASP A 52 -1.27 -5.73 4.68
N GLY A 53 -2.54 -5.56 4.31
CA GLY A 53 -3.54 -6.61 4.39
C GLY A 53 -3.23 -7.78 3.47
N TYR A 54 -2.84 -7.51 2.23
CA TYR A 54 -2.45 -8.55 1.28
C TYR A 54 -1.16 -9.26 1.74
N LYS A 55 -0.20 -8.51 2.29
CA LYS A 55 0.98 -9.07 2.94
C LYS A 55 0.59 -10.11 4.01
N GLY A 56 -0.26 -9.73 4.96
CA GLY A 56 -0.72 -10.65 6.01
C GLY A 56 -1.49 -11.85 5.48
N LEU A 57 -2.19 -11.70 4.34
CA LEU A 57 -2.85 -12.81 3.66
C LEU A 57 -1.83 -13.79 3.07
N LEU A 58 -0.72 -13.32 2.49
CA LEU A 58 0.36 -14.19 1.99
C LEU A 58 1.00 -14.99 3.13
N GLU A 59 1.29 -14.33 4.25
CA GLU A 59 1.83 -14.96 5.47
C GLU A 59 0.88 -16.04 6.00
N LYS A 60 -0.41 -15.71 6.14
CA LYS A 60 -1.44 -16.64 6.61
C LYS A 60 -1.59 -17.89 5.73
N ASN A 61 -1.32 -17.76 4.43
CA ASN A 61 -1.37 -18.87 3.48
C ASN A 61 -0.02 -19.59 3.30
N GLY A 62 1.02 -19.19 4.04
CA GLY A 62 2.35 -19.82 3.98
C GLY A 62 3.03 -19.68 2.62
N ILE A 63 2.78 -18.59 1.90
CA ILE A 63 3.42 -18.33 0.60
C ILE A 63 4.90 -18.03 0.81
N ILE A 64 5.78 -18.62 0.00
CA ILE A 64 7.23 -18.44 0.07
C ILE A 64 7.75 -17.91 -1.26
N GLY A 65 8.62 -16.90 -1.22
CA GLY A 65 9.30 -16.34 -2.38
C GLY A 65 8.96 -14.89 -2.68
N ALA A 66 9.38 -14.42 -3.86
CA ALA A 66 9.14 -13.06 -4.31
C ALA A 66 7.84 -12.98 -5.10
N ILE A 67 6.89 -12.17 -4.62
CA ILE A 67 5.60 -11.92 -5.26
C ILE A 67 5.64 -10.50 -5.85
N THR A 68 5.16 -10.35 -7.08
CA THR A 68 4.97 -9.03 -7.72
C THR A 68 3.54 -8.92 -8.21
N VAL A 69 2.84 -7.85 -7.81
CA VAL A 69 1.44 -7.61 -8.16
C VAL A 69 1.22 -6.11 -8.40
N SER A 70 0.35 -5.74 -9.32
CA SER A 70 -0.04 -4.35 -9.49
C SER A 70 -1.08 -3.95 -8.47
N PHE A 71 -1.03 -2.69 -8.03
CA PHE A 71 -1.96 -2.17 -7.06
C PHE A 71 -3.41 -2.20 -7.55
N ASP A 72 -3.63 -1.95 -8.84
CA ASP A 72 -4.95 -2.06 -9.47
C ASP A 72 -5.56 -3.46 -9.33
N LYS A 73 -4.75 -4.52 -9.52
CA LYS A 73 -5.22 -5.90 -9.33
C LYS A 73 -5.59 -6.20 -7.88
N LEU A 74 -4.90 -5.59 -6.91
CA LEU A 74 -5.29 -5.70 -5.51
C LEU A 74 -6.64 -5.01 -5.29
N LYS A 75 -6.85 -3.82 -5.86
CA LYS A 75 -8.10 -3.05 -5.72
C LYS A 75 -9.29 -3.65 -6.44
N GLU A 76 -9.09 -4.41 -7.50
CA GLU A 76 -10.16 -5.19 -8.15
C GLU A 76 -10.77 -6.23 -7.20
N ARG A 77 -9.99 -6.72 -6.22
CA ARG A 77 -10.37 -7.83 -5.36
C ARG A 77 -10.56 -7.46 -3.90
N PHE A 78 -9.86 -6.45 -3.41
CA PHE A 78 -9.81 -6.10 -2.00
C PHE A 78 -10.05 -4.60 -1.79
N GLY A 79 -10.84 -4.29 -0.77
CA GLY A 79 -10.95 -2.96 -0.18
C GLY A 79 -10.29 -2.91 1.20
N PRO A 80 -10.06 -1.70 1.75
CA PRO A 80 -9.41 -1.56 3.06
C PRO A 80 -10.19 -2.25 4.19
N MET A 81 -11.51 -2.28 4.10
CA MET A 81 -12.37 -2.91 5.12
C MET A 81 -12.26 -4.43 5.17
N ASP A 82 -11.80 -5.08 4.09
CA ASP A 82 -11.59 -6.54 4.10
C ASP A 82 -10.48 -6.93 5.07
N PHE A 83 -9.55 -6.01 5.34
CA PHE A 83 -8.43 -6.22 6.25
C PHE A 83 -8.64 -5.60 7.63
N ILE A 84 -9.51 -4.59 7.77
CA ILE A 84 -9.79 -3.95 9.07
C ILE A 84 -10.87 -4.70 9.87
N ARG A 85 -11.94 -5.18 9.21
CA ARG A 85 -13.09 -5.82 9.88
C ARG A 85 -12.73 -6.94 10.86
N PRO A 86 -11.78 -7.84 10.56
CA PRO A 86 -11.40 -8.91 11.49
C PRO A 86 -10.88 -8.41 12.85
N HIS A 87 -10.35 -7.18 12.92
CA HIS A 87 -9.80 -6.57 14.13
C HIS A 87 -10.78 -5.68 14.89
N LEU A 88 -11.98 -5.45 14.34
CA LEU A 88 -13.04 -4.66 14.99
C LEU A 88 -14.04 -5.54 15.78
N GLN A 89 -13.99 -6.85 15.59
CA GLN A 89 -14.87 -7.81 16.27
C GLN A 89 -14.19 -8.53 17.46
N SER A 90 -12.98 -8.11 17.80
CA SER A 90 -12.17 -8.61 18.92
C SER A 90 -12.25 -7.71 20.14
#